data_AF-A0A2N2UE83-F1
#
_entry.id   AF-A0A2N2UE83-F1
#
_cell.length_a   1.000
_cell.length_b   1.000
_cell.length_c   1.000
_cell.angle_alpha   90.00
_cell.angle_beta   90.00
_cell.angle_gamma   90.00
#
_symmetry.space_group_name_H-M   'P 1'
#
loop_
_entity.id
_entity.type
_entity.pdbx_description
1 polymer ?
#
loop_
_entity_poly.entity_id
_entity_poly.type
_entity_poly.pdbx_seq_one_letter_code
_entity_poly.pdbx_strand_id
1 'polypeptide(L)'
;LPDFLKLGGKKVEGTILAASLMLVLPEIADSNPSKKVAADYIAAYEKMHGNKPATFGANVYDAGLLLKQAIPLAALKGKPGTPEFRSALRDALEQTKELVGTQGVYNMSPADHSGFDDRGRVMITVKEGNWTLLK
;
A
#
# COMPACT_ATOMS: atom_id res chain seq x y z
N LEU A 1 5.86 8.73 8.12
CA LEU A 1 5.22 10.05 8.31
C LEU A 1 6.24 10.99 8.95
N PRO A 2 7.26 11.44 8.20
CA PRO A 2 8.32 12.27 8.77
C PRO A 2 7.79 13.62 9.27
N ASP A 3 6.84 14.23 8.54
CA ASP A 3 6.28 15.54 8.92
C ASP A 3 5.47 15.49 10.22
N PHE A 4 4.74 14.38 10.47
CA PHE A 4 4.04 14.19 11.75
C PHE A 4 5.01 14.22 12.94
N LEU A 5 6.12 13.47 12.83
CA LEU A 5 7.16 13.43 13.87
C LEU A 5 7.84 14.80 14.02
N LYS A 6 8.17 15.45 12.89
CA LYS A 6 8.84 16.75 12.86
C LYS A 6 8.01 17.86 13.49
N LEU A 7 6.71 17.93 13.18
CA LEU A 7 5.82 18.98 13.67
C LEU A 7 5.34 18.69 15.10
N GLY A 8 5.10 17.43 15.43
CA GLY A 8 4.66 17.02 16.76
C GLY A 8 5.76 17.09 17.82
N GLY A 9 7.00 16.77 17.44
CA GLY A 9 8.13 16.71 18.36
C GLY A 9 7.83 15.84 19.58
N LYS A 10 8.18 16.31 20.77
CA LYS A 10 7.91 15.58 22.03
C LYS A 10 6.42 15.37 22.33
N LYS A 11 5.51 16.13 21.72
CA LYS A 11 4.06 16.02 22.01
C LYS A 11 3.44 14.76 21.44
N VAL A 12 4.09 14.13 20.46
CA VAL A 12 3.58 12.91 19.80
C VAL A 12 4.29 11.64 20.27
N GLU A 13 5.22 11.76 21.21
CA GLU A 13 5.88 10.60 21.83
C GLU A 13 4.83 9.65 22.45
N GLY A 14 4.97 8.34 22.24
CA GLY A 14 4.01 7.34 22.69
C GLY A 14 2.72 7.23 21.86
N THR A 15 2.57 8.00 20.77
CA THR A 15 1.42 7.86 19.87
C THR A 15 1.40 6.46 19.26
N ILE A 16 0.28 5.76 19.39
CA ILE A 16 0.06 4.43 18.80
C ILE A 16 -0.83 4.56 17.55
N LEU A 17 -0.44 3.89 16.47
CA LEU A 17 -1.21 3.83 15.22
C LEU A 17 -1.27 2.41 14.67
N ALA A 18 -2.42 2.01 14.14
CA ALA A 18 -2.47 0.97 13.13
C ALA A 18 -2.09 1.60 11.79
N ALA A 19 -1.02 1.12 11.17
CA ALA A 19 -0.43 1.77 10.00
C ALA A 19 0.12 0.77 9.00
N SER A 20 0.50 1.31 7.85
CA SER A 20 1.30 0.62 6.84
C SER A 20 2.65 0.15 7.42
N LEU A 21 3.06 -1.05 7.00
CA LEU A 21 4.37 -1.63 7.27
C LEU A 21 5.54 -0.77 6.75
N MET A 22 5.31 0.09 5.75
CA MET A 22 6.35 0.94 5.16
C MET A 22 6.95 1.92 6.16
N LEU A 23 6.21 2.31 7.20
CA LEU A 23 6.69 3.25 8.21
C LEU A 23 7.79 2.66 9.10
N VAL A 24 7.88 1.33 9.13
CA VAL A 24 8.80 0.55 9.98
C VAL A 24 9.42 -0.60 9.18
N LEU A 25 9.57 -0.43 7.86
CA LEU A 25 9.97 -1.47 6.91
C LEU A 25 11.22 -2.28 7.34
N PRO A 26 12.28 -1.68 7.92
CA PRO A 26 13.44 -2.43 8.41
C PRO A 26 13.12 -3.43 9.54
N GLU A 27 12.06 -3.19 10.30
CA GLU A 27 11.65 -4.04 11.43
C GLU A 27 10.64 -5.14 11.02
N ILE A 28 10.13 -5.09 9.79
CA ILE A 28 9.18 -6.08 9.26
C ILE A 28 9.91 -7.38 8.93
N ALA A 29 9.32 -8.53 9.25
CA ALA A 29 9.89 -9.83 8.90
C ALA A 29 9.96 -10.03 7.37
N ASP A 30 11.02 -10.68 6.89
CA ASP A 30 11.19 -10.99 5.45
C ASP A 30 10.11 -11.94 4.89
N SER A 31 9.41 -12.66 5.78
CA SER A 31 8.26 -13.49 5.43
C SER A 31 7.00 -12.70 5.09
N ASN A 32 6.94 -11.39 5.40
CA ASN A 32 5.82 -10.56 4.96
C ASN A 32 5.95 -10.29 3.45
N PRO A 33 4.98 -10.73 2.62
CA PRO A 33 5.09 -10.66 1.15
C PRO A 33 5.23 -9.23 0.63
N SER A 34 4.62 -8.26 1.32
CA SER A 34 4.63 -6.86 0.92
C SER A 34 5.96 -6.16 1.16
N LYS A 35 6.86 -6.73 2.00
CA LYS A 35 8.14 -6.10 2.34
C LYS A 35 9.00 -5.86 1.09
N LYS A 36 9.09 -6.84 0.20
CA LYS A 36 9.87 -6.73 -1.04
C LYS A 36 9.28 -5.68 -1.98
N VAL A 37 7.96 -5.72 -2.21
CA VAL A 37 7.28 -4.78 -3.12
C VAL A 37 7.42 -3.34 -2.60
N ALA A 38 7.28 -3.13 -1.29
CA ALA A 38 7.52 -1.84 -0.65
C ALA A 38 8.96 -1.35 -0.81
N ALA A 39 9.96 -2.22 -0.60
CA ALA A 39 11.37 -1.87 -0.78
C ALA A 39 11.68 -1.49 -2.23
N ASP A 40 11.18 -2.25 -3.19
CA ASP A 40 11.36 -2.00 -4.62
C ASP A 40 10.71 -0.65 -5.03
N TYR A 41 9.50 -0.36 -4.54
CA TYR A 41 8.83 0.93 -4.75
C TYR A 41 9.64 2.11 -4.18
N ILE A 42 10.13 1.99 -2.93
CA ILE A 42 10.95 3.04 -2.29
C ILE A 42 12.21 3.29 -3.10
N ALA A 43 12.92 2.23 -3.50
CA ALA A 43 14.15 2.35 -4.28
C ALA A 43 13.92 2.98 -5.66
N ALA A 44 12.84 2.59 -6.34
CA ALA A 44 12.48 3.17 -7.63
C ALA A 44 12.12 4.67 -7.51
N TYR A 45 11.34 5.02 -6.49
CA TYR A 45 10.98 6.41 -6.21
C TYR A 45 12.22 7.26 -5.88
N GLU A 46 13.08 6.77 -4.99
CA GLU A 46 14.31 7.45 -4.59
C GLU A 46 15.28 7.64 -5.76
N LYS A 47 15.40 6.65 -6.64
CA LYS A 47 16.18 6.77 -7.88
C LYS A 47 15.65 7.88 -8.80
N MET A 48 14.33 8.06 -8.87
CA MET A 48 13.68 9.03 -9.76
C MET A 48 13.66 10.45 -9.18
N HIS A 49 13.50 10.57 -7.85
CA HIS A 49 13.22 11.85 -7.20
C HIS A 49 14.33 12.33 -6.25
N GLY A 50 15.31 11.49 -5.93
CA GLY A 50 16.43 11.84 -5.03
C GLY A 50 16.07 11.82 -3.54
N ASN A 51 14.87 11.39 -3.17
CA ASN A 51 14.41 11.25 -1.79
C ASN A 51 13.43 10.09 -1.64
N LYS A 52 13.28 9.56 -0.42
CA LYS A 52 12.29 8.52 -0.13
C LYS A 52 10.85 9.05 -0.19
N PRO A 53 9.88 8.24 -0.66
CA PRO A 53 8.48 8.65 -0.71
C PRO A 53 7.86 8.75 0.68
N ALA A 54 6.84 9.59 0.81
CA ALA A 54 5.89 9.46 1.91
C ALA A 54 5.02 8.19 1.70
N THR A 55 4.58 7.57 2.80
CA THR A 55 3.75 6.34 2.74
C THR A 55 2.49 6.50 1.87
N PHE A 56 1.94 7.71 1.77
CA PHE A 56 0.76 8.00 0.95
C PHE A 56 0.96 7.75 -0.55
N GLY A 57 2.19 7.93 -1.06
CA GLY A 57 2.49 7.66 -2.47
C GLY A 57 2.31 6.19 -2.84
N ALA A 58 2.45 5.28 -1.87
CA ALA A 58 2.26 3.86 -2.08
C ALA A 58 0.79 3.50 -2.38
N ASN A 59 -0.17 4.30 -1.90
CA ASN A 59 -1.59 4.09 -2.23
C ASN A 59 -1.84 4.21 -3.74
N VAL A 60 -1.19 5.17 -4.39
CA VAL A 60 -1.29 5.37 -5.85
C VAL A 60 -0.54 4.27 -6.59
N TYR A 61 0.62 3.86 -6.08
CA TYR A 61 1.38 2.76 -6.65
C TYR A 61 0.58 1.45 -6.63
N ASP A 62 -0.02 1.10 -5.49
CA ASP A 62 -0.86 -0.09 -5.34
C ASP A 62 -2.11 -0.05 -6.22
N ALA A 63 -2.74 1.12 -6.37
CA ALA A 63 -3.82 1.30 -7.35
C ALA A 63 -3.33 1.00 -8.78
N GLY A 64 -2.11 1.39 -9.11
CA GLY A 64 -1.44 1.01 -10.36
C GLY A 64 -1.24 -0.50 -10.50
N LEU A 65 -0.89 -1.22 -9.43
CA LEU A 65 -0.77 -2.67 -9.43
C LEU A 65 -2.12 -3.36 -9.68
N LEU A 66 -3.18 -2.89 -9.01
CA LEU A 66 -4.56 -3.37 -9.23
C LEU A 66 -4.98 -3.17 -10.69
N LEU A 67 -4.76 -1.96 -11.23
CA LEU A 67 -5.09 -1.64 -12.62
C LEU A 67 -4.24 -2.45 -13.62
N LYS A 68 -2.96 -2.70 -13.33
CA LYS A 68 -2.08 -3.52 -14.17
C LYS A 68 -2.63 -4.94 -14.34
N GLN A 69 -3.25 -5.50 -13.30
CA GLN A 69 -3.91 -6.81 -13.37
C GLN A 69 -5.28 -6.73 -14.07
N ALA A 70 -6.09 -5.71 -13.78
CA ALA A 70 -7.48 -5.66 -14.22
C ALA A 70 -7.67 -5.15 -15.66
N ILE A 71 -6.85 -4.21 -16.13
CA ILE A 71 -6.98 -3.59 -17.46
C ILE A 71 -6.92 -4.63 -18.61
N PRO A 72 -5.96 -5.59 -18.63
CA PRO A 72 -5.92 -6.60 -19.67
C PRO A 72 -7.20 -7.43 -19.76
N LEU A 73 -7.80 -7.79 -18.61
CA LEU A 73 -9.05 -8.54 -18.55
C LEU A 73 -10.24 -7.72 -19.05
N ALA A 74 -10.27 -6.43 -18.70
CA ALA A 74 -11.29 -5.50 -19.18
C ALA A 74 -11.21 -5.27 -20.70
N ALA A 75 -10.00 -5.19 -21.25
CA ALA A 75 -9.75 -4.96 -22.68
C ALA A 75 -10.27 -6.12 -23.57
N LEU A 76 -10.44 -7.33 -23.02
CA LEU A 76 -11.06 -8.44 -23.73
C LEU A 76 -12.57 -8.27 -23.92
N LYS A 77 -13.22 -7.44 -23.09
CA LYS A 77 -14.68 -7.26 -23.05
C LYS A 77 -15.15 -5.92 -23.64
N GLY A 78 -14.25 -4.95 -23.79
CA GLY A 78 -14.56 -3.63 -24.35
C GLY A 78 -13.32 -2.81 -24.66
N LYS A 79 -13.45 -1.76 -25.47
CA LYS A 79 -12.35 -0.84 -25.77
C LYS A 79 -12.26 0.25 -24.70
N PRO A 80 -11.05 0.71 -24.32
CA PRO A 80 -10.90 1.88 -23.45
C PRO A 80 -11.75 3.05 -23.94
N GLY A 81 -12.43 3.72 -23.00
CA GLY A 81 -13.37 4.81 -23.27
C GLY A 81 -14.84 4.40 -23.37
N THR A 82 -15.16 3.11 -23.54
CA THR A 82 -16.56 2.65 -23.63
C THR A 82 -17.16 2.27 -22.27
N PRO A 83 -18.51 2.26 -22.13
CA PRO A 83 -19.18 1.75 -20.94
C PRO A 83 -18.84 0.29 -20.63
N GLU A 84 -18.68 -0.54 -21.65
CA GLU A 84 -18.38 -1.98 -21.52
C GLU A 84 -17.01 -2.19 -20.89
N PHE A 85 -15.99 -1.40 -21.30
CA PHE A 85 -14.68 -1.45 -20.67
C PHE A 85 -14.73 -1.03 -19.20
N ARG A 86 -15.52 0.00 -18.85
CA ARG A 86 -15.67 0.42 -17.45
C ARG A 86 -16.34 -0.64 -16.59
N SER A 87 -17.41 -1.28 -17.10
CA SER A 87 -18.06 -2.38 -16.38
C SER A 87 -17.13 -3.58 -16.23
N ALA A 88 -16.41 -3.94 -17.29
CA ALA A 88 -15.46 -5.05 -17.26
C ALA A 88 -14.27 -4.78 -16.33
N LEU A 89 -13.80 -3.53 -16.23
CA LEU A 89 -12.77 -3.13 -15.29
C LEU A 89 -13.24 -3.24 -13.84
N ARG A 90 -14.47 -2.80 -13.55
CA ARG A 90 -15.10 -3.00 -12.23
C ARG A 90 -15.13 -4.48 -11.86
N ASP A 91 -15.65 -5.32 -12.76
CA ASP A 91 -15.74 -6.77 -12.55
C ASP A 91 -14.36 -7.40 -12.31
N ALA A 92 -13.35 -6.98 -13.08
CA ALA A 92 -11.99 -7.52 -12.97
C ALA A 92 -11.30 -7.13 -11.65
N LEU A 93 -11.50 -5.90 -11.17
CA LEU A 93 -10.99 -5.43 -9.88
C LEU A 93 -11.64 -6.20 -8.72
N GLU A 94 -12.95 -6.43 -8.77
CA GLU A 94 -13.68 -7.17 -7.72
C GLU A 94 -13.22 -8.65 -7.61
N GLN A 95 -12.67 -9.20 -8.69
CA GLN A 95 -12.13 -10.57 -8.74
C GLN A 95 -10.67 -10.68 -8.29
N THR A 96 -10.01 -9.59 -7.89
CA THR A 96 -8.61 -9.62 -7.44
C THR A 96 -8.45 -10.48 -6.19
N LYS A 97 -7.51 -11.44 -6.23
CA LYS A 97 -7.11 -12.32 -5.12
C LYS A 97 -5.59 -12.40 -5.03
N GLU A 98 -5.08 -12.46 -3.79
CA GLU A 98 -3.66 -12.56 -3.46
C GLU A 98 -2.74 -11.58 -4.21
N LEU A 99 -3.24 -10.37 -4.51
CA LEU A 99 -2.39 -9.35 -5.14
C LEU A 99 -1.52 -8.70 -4.06
N VAL A 100 -0.22 -8.97 -4.10
CA VAL A 100 0.76 -8.38 -3.19
C VAL A 100 1.03 -6.91 -3.57
N GLY A 101 0.60 -5.99 -2.71
CA GLY A 101 0.92 -4.57 -2.77
C GLY A 101 2.02 -4.16 -1.81
N THR A 102 2.35 -2.87 -1.80
CA THR A 102 3.33 -2.26 -0.88
C THR A 102 2.81 -2.20 0.55
N GLN A 103 1.49 -2.05 0.72
CA GLN A 103 0.86 -1.84 2.02
C GLN A 103 0.23 -3.11 2.62
N GLY A 104 0.13 -4.19 1.85
CA GLY A 104 -0.54 -5.43 2.23
C GLY A 104 -0.87 -6.30 1.03
N VAL A 105 -1.72 -7.30 1.24
CA VAL A 105 -2.21 -8.19 0.18
C VAL A 105 -3.70 -7.92 -0.05
N TYR A 106 -4.09 -7.73 -1.32
CA TYR A 106 -5.46 -7.46 -1.74
C TYR A 106 -6.21 -8.75 -2.11
N ASN A 107 -7.39 -8.90 -1.51
CA ASN A 107 -8.34 -9.97 -1.64
C ASN A 107 -9.75 -9.37 -1.73
N MET A 108 -10.13 -8.87 -2.91
CA MET A 108 -11.41 -8.21 -3.14
C MET A 108 -12.58 -9.19 -3.13
N SER A 109 -13.77 -8.73 -2.79
CA SER A 109 -15.01 -9.48 -2.92
C SER A 109 -16.20 -8.55 -3.16
N PRO A 110 -17.37 -9.05 -3.59
CA PRO A 110 -18.57 -8.22 -3.72
C PRO A 110 -18.99 -7.48 -2.43
N ALA A 111 -18.58 -7.99 -1.26
CA ALA A 111 -18.89 -7.40 0.04
C ALA A 111 -17.74 -6.57 0.63
N ASP A 112 -16.54 -6.65 0.05
CA ASP A 112 -15.33 -5.96 0.54
C ASP A 112 -14.48 -5.47 -0.63
N HIS A 113 -14.54 -4.16 -0.87
CA HIS A 113 -13.71 -3.45 -1.86
C HIS A 113 -12.50 -2.75 -1.23
N SER A 114 -12.27 -2.90 0.08
CA SER A 114 -10.99 -2.55 0.69
C SER A 114 -9.98 -3.67 0.42
N GLY A 115 -10.40 -4.92 0.60
CA GLY A 115 -9.66 -6.13 0.22
C GLY A 115 -8.40 -6.42 1.02
N PHE A 116 -8.02 -5.62 2.01
CA PHE A 116 -6.87 -5.93 2.85
C PHE A 116 -7.22 -6.98 3.91
N ASP A 117 -6.38 -8.00 4.04
CA ASP A 117 -6.37 -8.86 5.23
C ASP A 117 -5.39 -8.37 6.29
N ASP A 118 -5.15 -9.18 7.32
CA ASP A 118 -4.29 -8.84 8.46
C ASP A 118 -2.84 -8.51 8.07
N ARG A 119 -2.38 -8.91 6.89
CA ARG A 119 -1.06 -8.54 6.36
C ARG A 119 -0.97 -7.05 5.99
N GLY A 120 -2.10 -6.35 5.90
CA GLY A 120 -2.21 -4.95 5.48
C GLY A 120 -2.00 -3.89 6.57
N ARG A 121 -1.70 -4.30 7.81
CA ARG A 121 -1.51 -3.36 8.92
C ARG A 121 -0.51 -3.90 9.95
N VAL A 122 0.18 -2.96 10.58
CA VAL A 122 1.01 -3.21 11.77
C VAL A 122 0.68 -2.16 12.82
N MET A 123 0.86 -2.52 14.10
CA MET A 123 0.80 -1.55 15.18
C MET A 123 2.19 -0.91 15.33
N ILE A 124 2.23 0.42 15.36
CA ILE A 124 3.46 1.19 15.55
C ILE A 124 3.30 2.19 16.67
N THR A 125 4.42 2.60 17.27
CA THR A 125 4.48 3.66 18.28
C THR A 125 5.56 4.68 17.94
N VAL A 126 5.40 5.91 18.45
CA VAL A 126 6.50 6.88 18.48
C VAL A 126 7.37 6.59 19.69
N LYS A 127 8.62 6.21 19.44
CA LYS A 127 9.66 6.04 20.45
C LYS A 127 10.90 6.81 20.05
N GLU A 128 11.40 7.64 20.97
CA GLU A 128 12.59 8.48 20.78
C GLU A 128 12.47 9.35 19.51
N GLY A 129 11.27 9.88 19.26
CA GLY A 129 10.98 10.71 18.09
C GLY A 129 10.93 9.97 16.76
N ASN A 130 10.92 8.63 16.74
CA ASN A 130 10.85 7.82 15.52
C ASN A 130 9.70 6.80 15.58
N TRP A 131 9.26 6.34 14.40
CA TRP A 131 8.33 5.20 14.30
C TRP A 131 9.05 3.88 14.54
N THR A 132 8.48 3.02 15.37
CA THR A 132 8.95 1.65 15.61
C THR A 132 7.75 0.71 15.76
N LEU A 133 7.91 -0.59 15.51
CA LEU A 133 6.86 -1.57 15.76
C LEU A 133 6.48 -1.55 17.24
N LEU A 134 5.17 -1.57 17.50
CA LEU A 134 4.65 -1.81 18.84
C LEU A 134 4.84 -3.30 19.14
N LYS A 135 5.77 -3.61 20.04
CA LYS A 135 6.07 -4.98 20.51
C LYS A 135 5.28 -5.31 21.75
#